data_AF-A0AAN4WID5-F1
#
_entry.id   AF-A0AAN4WID5-F1
#
_cell.length_a   1.000
_cell.length_b   1.000
_cell.length_c   1.000
_cell.angle_alpha   90.00
_cell.angle_beta   90.00
_cell.angle_gamma   90.00
#
_symmetry.space_group_name_H-M   'P 1'
#
loop_
_entity.id
_entity.type
_entity.pdbx_description
1 polymer ?
#
loop_
_entity_poly.entity_id
_entity_poly.type
_entity_poly.pdbx_seq_one_letter_code
_entity_poly.pdbx_strand_id
1 'polypeptide(L)'
;MRIQEFLWIVCFLLMSLFVHGIPVDTMELKVGDRCPAFTFEDMEGQSRSLDEFKGKYVFIDVWASWCYPCRKEYPYLQELEKKFEGQNVVFVGISSDHVVWRWKGAVENGKMSGEQWWVGNDTSFITAFRVDRIPRFILLDRKGRVLRLEMTRPSDPRTETMLRQLKGIKNGPSAPRKAKKTVDLRETAFEFQMPENDTREVALETCDGGRMKLEFDGSNKAVWKMALSEGEYGRLWVGDKKYTVWVEPGKSWQAKSVFNELHFEGEGASINNYLNRKLYRDIQWREYELEEEPFRVRLQEMTEERENALLAAGLDVNFTKRERERILHERNYQLAFWVIMGHGGKQVSEKSRSELRYVVVEKKEAWGIFEYPESIRRALFAFHNLDGQTGDTYILLMDVLKEAEKYRDKRLVENLVVKSVMEYVRIYGMENMEEMDRIFRKRVHRPDYIVEYQRVYDENKVLFKGQPAVPFSFKDIAGKEVSLSDLKGKYVYIDVWATWCGPCNAEIPHLKKLEEEFEGRNICFVSISCDDSRKAWEKFVQAKQLGGIQLHMGEDKSFMEAIRCKGIPRFMLIDRDGKFLNANMPRPSDQKTREILNVLPGL
;
A
#
# COMPACT_ATOMS: atom_id res chain seq x y z
N MET A 1 42.16 -67.83 -23.74
CA MET A 1 42.87 -67.90 -22.44
C MET A 1 43.62 -66.58 -22.28
N ARG A 2 43.27 -65.64 -21.41
CA ARG A 2 42.14 -65.50 -20.47
C ARG A 2 41.58 -64.07 -20.54
N ILE A 3 40.26 -64.00 -20.54
CA ILE A 3 39.38 -62.81 -20.54
C ILE A 3 39.43 -62.06 -19.19
N GLN A 4 40.41 -62.34 -18.32
CA GLN A 4 40.49 -61.77 -16.97
C GLN A 4 41.44 -60.58 -16.82
N GLU A 5 42.31 -60.28 -17.79
CA GLU A 5 43.33 -59.21 -17.60
C GLU A 5 43.10 -57.94 -18.43
N PHE A 6 42.20 -57.96 -19.43
CA PHE A 6 41.83 -56.72 -20.16
C PHE A 6 40.66 -55.95 -19.51
N LEU A 7 40.01 -56.53 -18.50
CA LEU A 7 38.88 -55.92 -17.78
C LEU A 7 39.29 -55.00 -16.62
N TRP A 8 40.58 -54.94 -16.26
CA TRP A 8 41.04 -54.16 -15.11
C TRP A 8 41.56 -52.76 -15.44
N ILE A 9 41.93 -52.47 -16.69
CA ILE A 9 42.45 -51.14 -17.07
C ILE A 9 41.37 -50.20 -17.61
N VAL A 10 40.24 -50.73 -18.12
CA VAL A 10 39.09 -49.90 -18.53
C VAL A 10 38.16 -49.55 -17.35
N CYS A 11 38.27 -50.22 -16.20
CA CYS A 11 37.50 -49.89 -15.00
C CYS A 11 38.15 -48.83 -14.09
N PHE A 12 39.44 -48.50 -14.26
CA PHE A 12 40.11 -47.49 -13.42
C PHE A 12 40.24 -46.09 -14.06
N LEU A 13 39.87 -45.95 -15.33
CA LEU A 13 39.75 -44.64 -16.02
C LEU A 13 38.29 -44.23 -16.29
N LEU A 14 37.33 -44.91 -15.64
CA LEU A 14 35.90 -44.55 -15.56
C LEU A 14 35.39 -44.42 -14.11
N MET A 15 36.30 -44.30 -13.13
CA MET A 15 35.98 -44.08 -11.71
C MET A 15 36.56 -42.76 -11.17
N SER A 16 36.67 -41.74 -12.02
CA SER A 16 36.93 -40.36 -11.57
C SER A 16 36.09 -39.34 -12.33
N LEU A 17 34.91 -39.76 -12.80
CA LEU A 17 33.91 -38.90 -13.41
C LEU A 17 32.56 -39.22 -12.77
N PHE A 18 32.05 -38.22 -12.04
CA PHE A 18 30.67 -38.05 -11.62
C PHE A 18 30.13 -39.00 -10.54
N VAL A 19 30.45 -38.69 -9.28
CA VAL A 19 29.37 -38.38 -8.33
C VAL A 19 29.33 -36.86 -8.16
N HIS A 20 29.09 -36.13 -9.26
CA HIS A 20 28.29 -34.93 -9.06
C HIS A 20 26.88 -35.49 -8.97
N GLY A 21 26.25 -35.32 -7.80
CA GLY A 21 24.85 -35.64 -7.66
C GLY A 21 24.11 -35.08 -8.86
N ILE A 22 23.29 -35.93 -9.49
CA ILE A 22 22.34 -35.50 -10.50
C ILE A 22 21.67 -34.25 -9.93
N PRO A 23 21.70 -33.08 -10.62
CA PRO A 23 20.98 -31.92 -10.13
C PRO A 23 19.55 -32.37 -9.94
N VAL A 24 19.10 -32.40 -8.69
CA VAL A 24 17.71 -32.71 -8.37
C VAL A 24 16.92 -31.69 -9.16
N ASP A 25 16.15 -32.18 -10.14
CA ASP A 25 15.25 -31.35 -10.94
C ASP A 25 14.39 -30.58 -9.94
N THR A 26 14.69 -29.30 -9.70
CA THR A 26 14.18 -28.53 -8.54
C THR A 26 12.76 -28.07 -8.82
N MET A 27 11.85 -29.01 -8.98
CA MET A 27 10.42 -28.74 -8.85
C MET A 27 10.16 -28.26 -7.42
N GLU A 28 9.52 -27.09 -7.31
CA GLU A 28 9.07 -26.54 -6.05
C GLU A 28 8.16 -27.54 -5.31
N LEU A 29 8.46 -27.79 -4.03
CA LEU A 29 7.71 -28.73 -3.21
C LEU A 29 6.39 -28.13 -2.73
N LYS A 30 5.34 -28.94 -2.80
CA LYS A 30 4.00 -28.67 -2.27
C LYS A 30 3.70 -29.58 -1.08
N VAL A 31 2.67 -29.22 -0.31
CA VAL A 31 2.17 -30.09 0.75
C VAL A 31 1.73 -31.43 0.15
N GLY A 32 2.24 -32.53 0.71
CA GLY A 32 2.03 -33.89 0.24
C GLY A 32 3.19 -34.46 -0.58
N ASP A 33 4.05 -33.60 -1.15
CA ASP A 33 5.18 -34.03 -1.96
C ASP A 33 6.24 -34.72 -1.10
N ARG A 34 6.96 -35.66 -1.71
CA ARG A 34 8.09 -36.33 -1.06
C ARG A 34 9.28 -35.39 -1.06
N CYS A 35 9.87 -35.16 0.13
CA CYS A 35 11.11 -34.41 0.24
C CYS A 35 12.21 -35.15 -0.53
N PRO A 36 12.90 -34.48 -1.47
CA PRO A 36 14.09 -35.02 -2.12
C PRO A 36 15.18 -35.35 -1.10
N ALA A 37 16.09 -36.25 -1.48
CA ALA A 37 17.24 -36.63 -0.68
C ALA A 37 18.30 -35.53 -0.74
N PHE A 38 18.14 -34.50 0.10
CA PHE A 38 19.17 -33.48 0.32
C PHE A 38 20.24 -33.99 1.27
N THR A 39 21.46 -33.50 1.07
CA THR A 39 22.62 -33.75 1.91
C THR A 39 23.06 -32.46 2.59
N PHE A 40 23.37 -32.55 3.88
CA PHE A 40 23.84 -31.45 4.71
C PHE A 40 25.16 -31.86 5.38
N GLU A 41 25.90 -30.91 5.94
CA GLU A 41 27.09 -31.20 6.77
C GLU A 41 26.77 -30.95 8.25
N ASP A 42 27.16 -31.86 9.15
CA ASP A 42 27.10 -31.64 10.59
C ASP A 42 28.35 -30.93 11.15
N MET A 43 28.39 -30.71 12.47
CA MET A 43 29.45 -29.95 13.14
C MET A 43 30.83 -30.62 13.00
N GLU A 44 30.85 -31.94 12.83
CA GLU A 44 32.03 -32.77 12.58
C GLU A 44 32.42 -32.84 11.09
N GLY A 45 31.59 -32.26 10.19
CA GLY A 45 31.78 -32.29 8.74
C GLY A 45 31.33 -33.59 8.09
N GLN A 46 30.53 -34.40 8.78
CA GLN A 46 29.95 -35.61 8.21
C GLN A 46 28.70 -35.26 7.40
N SER A 47 28.50 -35.96 6.29
CA SER A 47 27.31 -35.77 5.46
C SER A 47 26.09 -36.41 6.13
N ARG A 48 25.02 -35.62 6.28
CA ARG A 48 23.75 -36.02 6.89
C ARG A 48 22.58 -35.85 5.93
N SER A 49 21.52 -36.60 6.16
CA SER A 49 20.29 -36.51 5.37
C SER A 49 19.03 -36.61 6.24
N LEU A 50 17.97 -35.90 5.85
CA LEU A 50 16.66 -35.98 6.51
C LEU A 50 16.05 -37.39 6.43
N ASP A 51 16.51 -38.22 5.49
CA ASP A 51 16.13 -39.62 5.37
C ASP A 51 16.54 -40.47 6.59
N GLU A 52 17.53 -40.02 7.39
CA GLU A 52 17.92 -40.63 8.68
C GLU A 52 16.76 -40.65 9.69
N PHE A 53 15.82 -39.71 9.55
CA PHE A 53 14.67 -39.58 10.46
C PHE A 53 13.39 -40.26 9.94
N LYS A 54 13.49 -41.11 8.91
CA LYS A 54 12.36 -41.93 8.45
C LYS A 54 11.68 -42.65 9.61
N GLY A 55 10.36 -42.54 9.67
CA GLY A 55 9.55 -43.06 10.76
C GLY A 55 9.25 -42.04 11.86
N LYS A 56 9.87 -40.86 11.87
CA LYS A 56 9.59 -39.74 12.78
C LYS A 56 9.09 -38.51 12.01
N TYR A 57 8.35 -37.63 12.68
CA TYR A 57 8.07 -36.30 12.16
C TYR A 57 9.35 -35.45 12.26
N VAL A 58 9.61 -34.60 11.28
CA VAL A 58 10.81 -33.74 11.26
C VAL A 58 10.38 -32.28 11.22
N PHE A 59 10.64 -31.55 12.30
CA PHE A 59 10.45 -30.11 12.40
C PHE A 59 11.77 -29.43 12.03
N ILE A 60 11.78 -28.73 10.91
CA ILE A 60 12.97 -28.11 10.34
C ILE A 60 12.92 -26.61 10.64
N ASP A 61 13.99 -26.07 11.21
CA ASP A 61 14.26 -24.64 11.36
C ASP A 61 15.35 -24.23 10.37
N VAL A 62 15.03 -23.41 9.38
CA VAL A 62 16.01 -22.84 8.47
C VAL A 62 16.42 -21.45 8.97
N TRP A 63 17.71 -21.28 9.25
CA TRP A 63 18.25 -20.12 9.96
C TRP A 63 19.62 -19.68 9.42
N ALA A 64 20.14 -18.55 9.90
CA ALA A 64 21.52 -18.13 9.65
C ALA A 64 22.11 -17.35 10.84
N SER A 65 23.43 -17.37 11.02
CA SER A 65 24.14 -16.76 12.15
C SER A 65 23.85 -15.26 12.34
N TRP A 66 23.65 -14.54 11.24
CA TRP A 66 23.32 -13.12 11.20
C TRP A 66 21.83 -12.82 11.42
N CYS A 67 20.97 -13.84 11.39
CA CYS A 67 19.53 -13.67 11.55
C CYS A 67 19.16 -13.46 13.03
N TYR A 68 18.94 -12.19 13.41
CA TYR A 68 18.52 -11.84 14.77
C TYR A 68 17.18 -12.47 15.19
N PRO A 69 16.10 -12.48 14.35
CA PRO A 69 14.86 -13.16 14.71
C PRO A 69 15.03 -14.68 14.93
N CYS A 70 15.88 -15.35 14.13
CA CYS A 70 16.18 -16.77 14.31
C CYS A 70 16.75 -17.04 15.70
N ARG A 71 17.74 -16.24 16.12
CA ARG A 71 18.37 -16.35 17.45
C ARG A 71 17.40 -16.15 18.61
N LYS A 72 16.33 -15.37 18.42
CA LYS A 72 15.28 -15.19 19.45
C LYS A 72 14.38 -16.40 19.62
N GLU A 73 14.25 -17.26 18.60
CA GLU A 73 13.41 -18.46 18.68
C GLU A 73 14.12 -19.64 19.36
N TYR A 74 15.45 -19.61 19.46
CA TYR A 74 16.22 -20.75 19.98
C TYR A 74 15.81 -21.20 21.38
N PRO A 75 15.66 -20.33 22.41
CA PRO A 75 15.25 -20.79 23.73
C PRO A 75 13.91 -21.55 23.71
N TYR A 76 12.98 -21.12 22.85
CA TYR A 76 11.67 -21.76 22.66
C TYR A 76 11.79 -23.07 21.88
N LEU A 77 12.69 -23.15 20.91
CA LEU A 77 12.99 -24.39 20.20
C LEU A 77 13.56 -25.45 21.16
N GLN A 78 14.47 -25.07 22.06
CA GLN A 78 14.99 -25.97 23.10
C GLN A 78 13.90 -26.43 24.07
N GLU A 79 12.96 -25.55 24.42
CA GLU A 79 11.82 -25.91 25.25
C GLU A 79 10.91 -26.92 24.55
N LEU A 80 10.64 -26.74 23.25
CA LEU A 80 9.89 -27.70 22.45
C LEU A 80 10.62 -29.04 22.36
N GLU A 81 11.92 -29.04 22.05
CA GLU A 81 12.75 -30.25 22.02
C GLU A 81 12.62 -31.05 23.32
N LYS A 82 12.74 -30.38 24.46
CA LYS A 82 12.58 -30.99 25.79
C LYS A 82 11.16 -31.52 26.03
N LYS A 83 10.11 -30.78 25.62
CA LYS A 83 8.71 -31.21 25.78
C LYS A 83 8.35 -32.42 24.91
N PHE A 84 8.98 -32.56 23.75
CA PHE A 84 8.76 -33.66 22.81
C PHE A 84 9.85 -34.74 22.89
N GLU A 85 10.73 -34.67 23.88
CA GLU A 85 11.76 -35.67 24.14
C GLU A 85 11.14 -37.08 24.30
N GLY A 86 11.76 -38.07 23.65
CA GLY A 86 11.26 -39.45 23.63
C GLY A 86 9.97 -39.67 22.83
N GLN A 87 9.44 -38.64 22.13
CA GLN A 87 8.30 -38.76 21.22
C GLN A 87 8.76 -38.88 19.76
N ASN A 88 7.82 -39.16 18.85
CA ASN A 88 8.13 -39.37 17.42
C ASN A 88 8.30 -38.05 16.63
N VAL A 89 8.97 -37.04 17.19
CA VAL A 89 9.32 -35.77 16.53
C VAL A 89 10.81 -35.52 16.72
N VAL A 90 11.50 -35.08 15.67
CA VAL A 90 12.89 -34.61 15.70
C VAL A 90 12.93 -33.16 15.23
N PHE A 91 13.77 -32.35 15.85
CA PHE A 91 14.00 -30.96 15.50
C PHE A 91 15.38 -30.85 14.84
N VAL A 92 15.43 -30.20 13.68
CA VAL A 92 16.64 -30.08 12.86
C VAL A 92 16.81 -28.62 12.46
N GLY A 93 17.90 -28.00 12.88
CA GLY A 93 18.33 -26.69 12.41
C GLY A 93 19.16 -26.85 11.14
N ILE A 94 18.77 -26.17 10.06
CA ILE A 94 19.50 -26.12 8.80
C ILE A 94 19.98 -24.69 8.57
N SER A 95 21.28 -24.47 8.71
CA SER A 95 21.89 -23.17 8.46
C SER A 95 22.04 -22.90 6.96
N SER A 96 21.62 -21.72 6.55
CA SER A 96 21.84 -21.14 5.22
C SER A 96 23.02 -20.14 5.20
N ASP A 97 23.90 -20.16 6.21
CA ASP A 97 25.11 -19.35 6.21
C ASP A 97 26.00 -19.70 5.00
N HIS A 98 26.64 -18.71 4.37
CA HIS A 98 27.57 -18.99 3.26
C HIS A 98 28.98 -19.35 3.72
N VAL A 99 29.21 -19.36 5.04
CA VAL A 99 30.54 -19.48 5.64
C VAL A 99 30.48 -20.41 6.84
N VAL A 100 31.12 -21.58 6.71
CA VAL A 100 31.08 -22.67 7.69
C VAL A 100 31.47 -22.22 9.11
N TRP A 101 32.52 -21.39 9.28
CA TRP A 101 32.97 -20.97 10.61
C TRP A 101 31.97 -20.06 11.32
N ARG A 102 31.15 -19.28 10.59
CA ARG A 102 30.11 -18.43 11.17
C ARG A 102 28.96 -19.25 11.72
N TRP A 103 28.55 -20.27 10.96
CA TRP A 103 27.56 -21.24 11.42
C TRP A 103 28.07 -22.00 12.66
N LYS A 104 29.26 -22.61 12.60
CA LYS A 104 29.84 -23.34 13.74
C LYS A 104 29.95 -22.46 14.99
N GLY A 105 30.48 -21.25 14.83
CA GLY A 105 30.57 -20.29 15.93
C GLY A 105 29.19 -19.86 16.47
N ALA A 106 28.15 -19.79 15.65
CA ALA A 106 26.80 -19.47 16.10
C ALA A 106 26.14 -20.63 16.85
N VAL A 107 26.36 -21.88 16.43
CA VAL A 107 25.89 -23.08 17.13
C VAL A 107 26.53 -23.17 18.52
N GLU A 108 27.85 -22.99 18.60
CA GLU A 108 28.61 -23.05 19.86
C GLU A 108 28.25 -21.91 20.81
N ASN A 109 28.28 -20.64 20.33
CA ASN A 109 27.97 -19.48 21.16
C ASN A 109 26.49 -19.42 21.56
N GLY A 110 25.60 -19.88 20.69
CA GLY A 110 24.15 -19.96 20.93
C GLY A 110 23.76 -21.11 21.85
N LYS A 111 24.68 -22.02 22.18
CA LYS A 111 24.41 -23.28 22.90
C LYS A 111 23.21 -24.03 22.32
N MET A 112 23.12 -24.07 20.98
CA MET A 112 22.00 -24.67 20.29
C MET A 112 21.98 -26.18 20.55
N SER A 113 20.79 -26.72 20.82
CA SER A 113 20.56 -28.16 20.99
C SER A 113 19.90 -28.75 19.73
N GLY A 114 19.69 -30.06 19.74
CA GLY A 114 19.15 -30.78 18.60
C GLY A 114 20.18 -30.98 17.49
N GLU A 115 19.70 -31.41 16.33
CA GLU A 115 20.52 -31.66 15.15
C GLU A 115 20.77 -30.33 14.44
N GLN A 116 22.04 -29.91 14.33
CA GLN A 116 22.42 -28.66 13.66
C GLN A 116 23.27 -28.99 12.46
N TRP A 117 22.76 -28.69 11.27
CA TRP A 117 23.40 -29.00 10.00
C TRP A 117 23.52 -27.76 9.12
N TRP A 118 24.42 -27.82 8.15
CA TRP A 118 24.73 -26.74 7.22
C TRP A 118 24.43 -27.16 5.80
N VAL A 119 23.76 -26.29 5.05
CA VAL A 119 23.40 -26.55 3.64
C VAL A 119 24.61 -26.45 2.69
N GLY A 120 25.73 -25.89 3.16
CA GLY A 120 26.91 -25.70 2.31
C GLY A 120 26.67 -24.66 1.21
N ASN A 121 27.32 -24.88 0.06
CA ASN A 121 27.10 -24.08 -1.15
C ASN A 121 25.95 -24.62 -2.03
N ASP A 122 25.26 -25.68 -1.59
CA ASP A 122 24.12 -26.25 -2.32
C ASP A 122 22.83 -25.49 -1.99
N THR A 123 22.34 -24.71 -2.95
CA THR A 123 21.09 -23.94 -2.78
C THR A 123 19.83 -24.73 -3.16
N SER A 124 19.96 -26.01 -3.52
CA SER A 124 18.85 -26.85 -4.00
C SER A 124 17.78 -27.03 -2.92
N PHE A 125 18.18 -27.21 -1.66
CA PHE A 125 17.24 -27.30 -0.53
C PHE A 125 16.45 -26.00 -0.33
N ILE A 126 17.16 -24.86 -0.30
CA ILE A 126 16.59 -23.52 -0.14
C ILE A 126 15.61 -23.22 -1.28
N THR A 127 15.97 -23.60 -2.50
CA THR A 127 15.14 -23.43 -3.71
C THR A 127 13.90 -24.31 -3.68
N ALA A 128 14.05 -25.62 -3.41
CA ALA A 128 12.95 -26.59 -3.42
C ALA A 128 11.87 -26.27 -2.37
N PHE A 129 12.26 -25.74 -1.21
CA PHE A 129 11.35 -25.31 -0.16
C PHE A 129 10.94 -23.83 -0.24
N ARG A 130 11.42 -23.09 -1.25
CA ARG A 130 11.19 -21.65 -1.44
C ARG A 130 11.49 -20.83 -0.18
N VAL A 131 12.62 -21.09 0.45
CA VAL A 131 13.07 -20.35 1.62
C VAL A 131 13.56 -18.97 1.17
N ASP A 132 12.64 -18.02 1.07
CA ASP A 132 12.90 -16.62 0.67
C ASP A 132 13.21 -15.71 1.87
N ARG A 133 12.81 -16.13 3.08
CA ARG A 133 13.03 -15.43 4.35
C ARG A 133 13.26 -16.44 5.48
N ILE A 134 14.14 -16.08 6.42
CA ILE A 134 14.44 -16.84 7.64
C ILE A 134 14.10 -16.00 8.89
N PRO A 135 13.72 -16.61 10.03
CA PRO A 135 13.63 -18.05 10.25
C PRO A 135 12.45 -18.67 9.50
N ARG A 136 12.65 -19.87 8.98
CA ARG A 136 11.62 -20.62 8.26
C ARG A 136 11.42 -21.98 8.89
N PHE A 137 10.18 -22.27 9.27
CA PHE A 137 9.85 -23.54 9.93
C PHE A 137 9.03 -24.44 9.01
N ILE A 138 9.46 -25.69 8.83
CA ILE A 138 8.85 -26.68 7.94
C ILE A 138 8.58 -27.95 8.73
N LEU A 139 7.53 -28.70 8.39
CA LEU A 139 7.21 -29.97 9.02
C LEU A 139 7.07 -31.08 7.98
N LEU A 140 7.83 -32.16 8.16
CA LEU A 140 7.73 -33.39 7.38
C LEU A 140 6.98 -34.48 8.16
N ASP A 141 6.23 -35.32 7.44
CA ASP A 141 5.59 -36.51 7.97
C ASP A 141 6.58 -37.67 8.17
N ARG A 142 6.12 -38.74 8.82
CA ARG A 142 6.91 -39.96 9.10
C ARG A 142 7.41 -40.70 7.87
N LYS A 143 6.92 -40.37 6.67
CA LYS A 143 7.36 -40.94 5.39
C LYS A 143 8.26 -39.98 4.61
N GLY A 144 8.67 -38.86 5.20
CA GLY A 144 9.49 -37.84 4.56
C GLY A 144 8.71 -36.99 3.55
N ARG A 145 7.39 -36.86 3.70
CA ARG A 145 6.57 -35.97 2.85
C ARG A 145 6.30 -34.65 3.55
N VAL A 146 6.20 -33.59 2.76
CA VAL A 146 5.92 -32.25 3.26
C VAL A 146 4.52 -32.22 3.88
N LEU A 147 4.44 -32.14 5.20
CA LEU A 147 3.18 -31.99 5.91
C LEU A 147 2.76 -30.52 5.97
N ARG A 148 3.72 -29.62 6.20
CA ARG A 148 3.54 -28.16 6.17
C ARG A 148 4.80 -27.47 5.70
N LEU A 149 4.66 -26.58 4.73
CA LEU A 149 5.75 -25.70 4.26
C LEU A 149 5.95 -24.51 5.21
N GLU A 150 4.91 -24.14 5.96
CA GLU A 150 4.89 -23.01 6.90
C GLU A 150 4.36 -23.46 8.25
N MET A 151 5.27 -23.77 9.16
CA MET A 151 4.98 -23.90 10.58
C MET A 151 5.02 -22.53 11.24
N THR A 152 4.23 -22.38 12.29
CA THR A 152 4.40 -21.26 13.21
C THR A 152 5.75 -21.37 13.92
N ARG A 153 6.29 -20.23 14.37
CA ARG A 153 7.57 -20.16 15.07
C ARG A 153 7.53 -20.86 16.44
N PRO A 154 8.65 -21.37 16.96
CA PRO A 154 8.72 -22.04 18.26
C PRO A 154 8.08 -21.26 19.43
N SER A 155 8.23 -19.93 19.47
CA SER A 155 7.63 -19.06 20.49
C SER A 155 6.10 -18.93 20.40
N ASP A 156 5.47 -19.41 19.31
CA ASP A 156 4.02 -19.40 19.15
C ASP A 156 3.40 -20.66 19.81
N PRO A 157 2.49 -20.52 20.79
CA PRO A 157 1.84 -21.66 21.44
C PRO A 157 1.10 -22.60 20.47
N ARG A 158 0.73 -22.11 19.28
CA ARG A 158 0.13 -22.94 18.22
C ARG A 158 1.11 -23.98 17.69
N THR A 159 2.41 -23.74 17.72
CA THR A 159 3.43 -24.69 17.28
C THR A 159 3.39 -25.96 18.12
N GLU A 160 3.40 -25.82 19.45
CA GLU A 160 3.24 -26.95 20.37
C GLU A 160 1.89 -27.65 20.15
N THR A 161 0.81 -26.88 20.01
CA THR A 161 -0.53 -27.42 19.76
C THR A 161 -0.59 -28.25 18.48
N MET A 162 0.02 -27.76 17.40
CA MET A 162 0.09 -28.44 16.11
C MET A 162 0.91 -29.73 16.18
N LEU A 163 2.02 -29.72 16.91
CA LEU A 163 2.85 -30.91 17.12
C LEU A 163 2.12 -31.96 17.97
N ARG A 164 1.38 -31.56 19.01
CA ARG A 164 0.58 -32.47 19.84
C ARG A 164 -0.60 -33.11 19.09
N GLN A 165 -1.05 -32.51 18.00
CA GLN A 165 -2.09 -33.07 17.13
C GLN A 165 -1.57 -34.13 16.15
N LEU A 166 -0.25 -34.33 16.06
CA LEU A 166 0.33 -35.33 15.18
C LEU A 166 0.07 -36.75 15.69
N LYS A 167 -0.24 -37.65 14.75
CA LYS A 167 -0.61 -39.04 15.07
C LYS A 167 0.57 -39.77 15.72
N GLY A 168 0.38 -40.26 16.94
CA GLY A 168 1.40 -40.99 17.69
C GLY A 168 2.32 -40.11 18.56
N ILE A 169 1.96 -38.84 18.74
CA ILE A 169 2.47 -37.93 19.77
C ILE A 169 1.48 -37.94 20.94
N LYS A 170 1.98 -37.96 22.18
CA LYS A 170 1.11 -38.06 23.37
C LYS A 170 0.31 -36.77 23.52
N ASN A 171 -1.02 -36.90 23.51
CA ASN A 171 -1.97 -35.78 23.49
C ASN A 171 -1.81 -34.85 24.71
N GLY A 172 -1.51 -33.56 24.45
CA GLY A 172 -2.19 -32.47 25.18
C GLY A 172 -3.50 -32.16 24.46
N PRO A 173 -4.45 -31.43 25.08
CA PRO A 173 -5.85 -31.40 24.65
C PRO A 173 -6.01 -31.06 23.16
N SER A 174 -6.80 -31.88 22.46
CA SER A 174 -7.18 -31.69 21.07
C SER A 174 -8.07 -30.44 20.93
N ALA A 175 -7.75 -29.56 19.97
CA ALA A 175 -8.62 -28.45 19.62
C ALA A 175 -9.94 -28.96 19.01
N PRO A 176 -11.09 -28.32 19.30
CA PRO A 176 -12.39 -28.77 18.84
C PRO A 176 -12.54 -28.67 17.32
N ARG A 177 -13.25 -29.64 16.73
CA ARG A 177 -13.79 -29.56 15.36
C ARG A 177 -14.56 -28.24 15.21
N LYS A 178 -14.37 -27.54 14.08
CA LYS A 178 -15.08 -26.29 13.73
C LYS A 178 -16.58 -26.43 13.95
N ALA A 179 -17.06 -26.03 15.12
CA ALA A 179 -18.37 -25.45 15.26
C ALA A 179 -18.39 -24.16 14.43
N LYS A 180 -19.52 -23.81 13.81
CA LYS A 180 -19.76 -22.43 13.41
C LYS A 180 -19.44 -21.59 14.65
N LYS A 181 -18.38 -20.78 14.60
CA LYS A 181 -18.06 -19.83 15.65
C LYS A 181 -19.29 -18.93 15.75
N THR A 182 -20.13 -19.14 16.76
CA THR A 182 -20.94 -18.06 17.31
C THR A 182 -19.91 -17.02 17.71
N VAL A 183 -19.81 -15.98 16.89
CA VAL A 183 -18.92 -14.87 17.15
C VAL A 183 -19.47 -14.19 18.39
N ASP A 184 -18.77 -14.33 19.52
CA ASP A 184 -19.08 -13.62 20.76
C ASP A 184 -18.77 -12.14 20.51
N LEU A 185 -19.79 -11.42 20.03
CA LEU A 185 -19.72 -10.00 19.77
C LEU A 185 -19.82 -9.28 21.12
N ARG A 186 -18.72 -8.69 21.56
CA ARG A 186 -18.72 -7.88 22.79
C ARG A 186 -18.93 -6.43 22.41
N GLU A 187 -20.04 -5.89 22.88
CA GLU A 187 -20.28 -4.45 22.81
C GLU A 187 -19.23 -3.75 23.68
N THR A 188 -18.38 -2.95 23.05
CA THR A 188 -17.34 -2.17 23.71
C THR A 188 -17.62 -0.70 23.47
N ALA A 189 -17.65 0.09 24.55
CA ALA A 189 -17.89 1.53 24.48
C ALA A 189 -16.55 2.28 24.38
N PHE A 190 -16.54 3.33 23.58
CA PHE A 190 -15.41 4.23 23.42
C PHE A 190 -15.92 5.66 23.52
N GLU A 191 -15.05 6.54 23.98
CA GLU A 191 -15.41 7.92 24.28
C GLU A 191 -14.42 8.87 23.62
N PHE A 192 -14.94 9.99 23.11
CA PHE A 192 -14.14 11.06 22.56
C PHE A 192 -14.61 12.42 23.11
N GLN A 193 -13.67 13.18 23.68
CA GLN A 193 -13.91 14.51 24.21
C GLN A 193 -13.25 15.57 23.33
N MET A 194 -14.08 16.50 22.83
CA MET A 194 -13.65 17.65 22.06
C MET A 194 -13.53 18.90 22.96
N PRO A 195 -12.60 19.84 22.68
CA PRO A 195 -12.58 21.14 23.35
C PRO A 195 -13.91 21.90 23.17
N GLU A 196 -14.32 22.71 24.16
CA GLU A 196 -15.60 23.45 24.14
C GLU A 196 -15.79 24.32 22.88
N ASN A 197 -14.71 24.93 22.40
CA ASN A 197 -14.75 25.87 21.26
C ASN A 197 -14.48 25.20 19.91
N ASP A 198 -14.33 23.88 19.85
CA ASP A 198 -13.98 23.19 18.61
C ASP A 198 -15.19 22.42 18.06
N THR A 199 -15.68 22.89 16.92
CA THR A 199 -16.92 22.42 16.27
C THR A 199 -16.66 21.50 15.08
N ARG A 200 -15.42 21.05 14.90
CA ARG A 200 -15.06 20.15 13.80
C ARG A 200 -15.83 18.84 13.89
N GLU A 201 -16.24 18.32 12.75
CA GLU A 201 -16.87 17.01 12.66
C GLU A 201 -15.90 15.91 13.11
N VAL A 202 -16.41 14.94 13.88
CA VAL A 202 -15.65 13.75 14.27
C VAL A 202 -16.33 12.51 13.73
N ALA A 203 -15.55 11.58 13.19
CA ALA A 203 -16.07 10.34 12.63
C ALA A 203 -15.11 9.17 12.80
N LEU A 204 -15.62 7.95 12.92
CA LEU A 204 -14.83 6.72 12.94
C LEU A 204 -15.05 5.93 11.64
N GLU A 205 -13.96 5.51 11.01
CA GLU A 205 -13.96 4.63 9.83
C GLU A 205 -13.24 3.33 10.19
N THR A 206 -13.79 2.16 9.83
CA THR A 206 -13.09 0.87 9.92
C THR A 206 -12.83 0.31 8.52
N CYS A 207 -12.03 -0.76 8.40
CA CYS A 207 -11.77 -1.34 7.08
C CYS A 207 -13.02 -1.99 6.47
N ASP A 208 -13.87 -2.61 7.29
CA ASP A 208 -15.11 -3.27 6.85
C ASP A 208 -16.36 -2.39 7.02
N GLY A 209 -16.29 -1.35 7.85
CA GLY A 209 -17.37 -0.37 8.08
C GLY A 209 -17.14 0.95 7.33
N GLY A 210 -18.22 1.65 7.01
CA GLY A 210 -18.14 3.00 6.46
C GLY A 210 -17.67 4.03 7.49
N ARG A 211 -17.52 5.29 7.05
CA ARG A 211 -17.27 6.40 7.97
C ARG A 211 -18.56 6.72 8.73
N MET A 212 -18.55 6.51 10.03
CA MET A 212 -19.64 6.80 10.96
C MET A 212 -19.36 8.13 11.68
N LYS A 213 -20.21 9.14 11.45
CA LYS A 213 -20.15 10.40 12.19
C LYS A 213 -20.50 10.15 13.66
N LEU A 214 -19.76 10.77 14.57
CA LEU A 214 -20.01 10.71 16.00
C LEU A 214 -20.92 11.87 16.43
N GLU A 215 -21.91 11.55 17.24
CA GLU A 215 -22.81 12.53 17.84
C GLU A 215 -22.27 12.99 19.19
N PHE A 216 -22.23 14.30 19.39
CA PHE A 216 -21.78 14.93 20.62
C PHE A 216 -22.97 15.32 21.48
N ASP A 217 -22.83 15.11 22.79
CA ASP A 217 -23.75 15.67 23.78
C ASP A 217 -23.49 17.17 23.99
N GLY A 218 -24.32 17.81 24.82
CA GLY A 218 -24.18 19.22 25.18
C GLY A 218 -22.90 19.58 25.96
N SER A 219 -22.02 18.61 26.23
CA SER A 219 -20.71 18.78 26.86
C SER A 219 -19.53 18.50 25.91
N ASN A 220 -19.77 18.48 24.59
CA ASN A 220 -18.78 18.16 23.56
C ASN A 220 -18.11 16.79 23.78
N LYS A 221 -18.87 15.85 24.34
CA LYS A 221 -18.48 14.45 24.51
C LYS A 221 -19.29 13.56 23.58
N ALA A 222 -18.61 12.66 22.88
CA ALA A 222 -19.22 11.63 22.06
C ALA A 222 -18.93 10.26 22.65
N VAL A 223 -19.97 9.44 22.82
CA VAL A 223 -19.86 8.04 23.24
C VAL A 223 -20.43 7.18 22.14
N TRP A 224 -19.66 6.21 21.67
CA TRP A 224 -20.14 5.22 20.70
C TRP A 224 -19.83 3.82 21.18
N LYS A 225 -20.59 2.86 20.67
CA LYS A 225 -20.45 1.46 21.02
C LYS A 225 -20.29 0.62 19.77
N MET A 226 -19.41 -0.36 19.85
CA MET A 226 -19.15 -1.27 18.74
C MET A 226 -19.19 -2.71 19.22
N ALA A 227 -19.93 -3.53 18.49
CA ALA A 227 -19.91 -4.98 18.63
C ALA A 227 -18.68 -5.53 17.90
N LEU A 228 -17.66 -5.91 18.66
CA LEU A 228 -16.39 -6.37 18.09
C LEU A 228 -16.18 -7.85 18.37
N SER A 229 -15.63 -8.56 17.38
CA SER A 229 -15.25 -9.97 17.49
C SER A 229 -13.76 -10.18 17.74
N GLU A 230 -12.94 -9.25 17.27
CA GLU A 230 -11.50 -9.22 17.40
C GLU A 230 -11.02 -7.77 17.33
N GLY A 231 -9.75 -7.53 17.65
CA GLY A 231 -9.17 -6.20 17.50
C GLY A 231 -8.96 -5.83 16.03
N GLU A 232 -9.30 -4.59 15.67
CA GLU A 232 -9.11 -4.06 14.32
C GLU A 232 -8.63 -2.60 14.34
N TYR A 233 -8.04 -2.17 13.22
CA TYR A 233 -7.69 -0.77 13.01
C TYR A 233 -8.93 0.05 12.66
N GLY A 234 -9.02 1.24 13.25
CA GLY A 234 -9.92 2.31 12.86
C GLY A 234 -9.16 3.57 12.46
N ARG A 235 -9.85 4.48 11.80
CA ARG A 235 -9.43 5.86 11.55
C ARG A 235 -10.41 6.80 12.23
N LEU A 236 -9.94 7.49 13.25
CA LEU A 236 -10.67 8.56 13.89
C LEU A 236 -10.36 9.86 13.15
N TRP A 237 -11.39 10.45 12.55
CA TRP A 237 -11.34 11.69 11.80
C TRP A 237 -11.77 12.85 12.70
N VAL A 238 -11.02 13.94 12.70
CA VAL A 238 -11.33 15.19 13.39
C VAL A 238 -11.15 16.34 12.40
N GLY A 239 -12.25 16.76 11.79
CA GLY A 239 -12.22 17.52 10.53
C GLY A 239 -11.47 16.74 9.45
N ASP A 240 -10.47 17.38 8.84
CA ASP A 240 -9.64 16.74 7.80
C ASP A 240 -8.47 15.92 8.36
N LYS A 241 -8.22 15.98 9.68
CA LYS A 241 -7.15 15.18 10.32
C LYS A 241 -7.62 13.76 10.58
N LYS A 242 -6.73 12.80 10.33
CA LYS A 242 -6.97 11.36 10.59
C LYS A 242 -5.98 10.84 11.63
N TYR A 243 -6.48 10.03 12.55
CA TYR A 243 -5.72 9.37 13.61
C TYR A 243 -5.95 7.87 13.51
N THR A 244 -4.88 7.09 13.44
CA THR A 244 -4.99 5.63 13.43
C THR A 244 -5.27 5.17 14.85
N VAL A 245 -6.35 4.43 15.02
CA VAL A 245 -6.77 3.89 16.32
C VAL A 245 -6.92 2.38 16.24
N TRP A 246 -6.88 1.74 17.40
CA TRP A 246 -7.14 0.32 17.59
C TRP A 246 -8.37 0.18 18.49
N VAL A 247 -9.35 -0.58 18.02
CA VAL A 247 -10.55 -0.94 18.78
C VAL A 247 -10.50 -2.43 19.07
N GLU A 248 -10.73 -2.82 20.32
CA GLU A 248 -10.60 -4.22 20.75
C GLU A 248 -11.76 -4.63 21.68
N PRO A 249 -12.32 -5.84 21.52
CA PRO A 249 -13.38 -6.34 22.37
C PRO A 249 -13.03 -6.27 23.85
N GLY A 250 -13.88 -5.59 24.63
CA GLY A 250 -13.75 -5.50 26.09
C GLY A 250 -12.62 -4.59 26.59
N LYS A 251 -11.90 -3.89 25.71
CA LYS A 251 -10.87 -2.90 26.11
C LYS A 251 -11.27 -1.49 25.69
N SER A 252 -12.18 -0.91 26.45
CA SER A 252 -12.62 0.47 26.27
C SER A 252 -11.48 1.46 26.43
N TRP A 253 -11.59 2.60 25.74
CA TRP A 253 -10.72 3.74 25.92
C TRP A 253 -11.49 5.05 25.73
N GLN A 254 -10.95 6.10 26.34
CA GLN A 254 -11.40 7.49 26.19
C GLN A 254 -10.28 8.27 25.50
N ALA A 255 -10.62 9.18 24.60
CA ALA A 255 -9.68 10.03 23.90
C ALA A 255 -10.05 11.51 24.06
N LYS A 256 -9.08 12.35 24.40
CA LYS A 256 -9.26 13.80 24.49
C LYS A 256 -8.42 14.50 23.44
N SER A 257 -9.03 15.42 22.68
CA SER A 257 -8.28 16.27 21.74
C SER A 257 -7.71 17.52 22.43
N VAL A 258 -6.42 17.77 22.24
CA VAL A 258 -5.72 18.97 22.72
C VAL A 258 -4.79 19.47 21.61
N PHE A 259 -5.02 20.67 21.06
CA PHE A 259 -4.21 21.26 19.98
C PHE A 259 -3.96 20.36 18.75
N ASN A 260 -4.91 19.47 18.41
CA ASN A 260 -4.78 18.43 17.37
C ASN A 260 -3.89 17.24 17.72
N GLU A 261 -3.63 17.01 18.99
CA GLU A 261 -3.11 15.76 19.50
C GLU A 261 -4.23 15.02 20.23
N LEU A 262 -4.16 13.69 20.24
CA LEU A 262 -5.11 12.84 20.95
C LEU A 262 -4.40 12.19 22.14
N HIS A 263 -5.01 12.33 23.31
CA HIS A 263 -4.56 11.70 24.53
C HIS A 263 -5.53 10.59 24.92
N PHE A 264 -5.04 9.37 25.05
CA PHE A 264 -5.88 8.19 25.33
C PHE A 264 -5.71 7.70 26.76
N GLU A 265 -6.83 7.33 27.39
CA GLU A 265 -6.92 6.74 28.73
C GLU A 265 -7.85 5.51 28.74
N GLY A 266 -7.68 4.62 29.72
CA GLY A 266 -8.43 3.36 29.85
C GLY A 266 -7.66 2.11 29.42
N GLU A 267 -8.31 0.95 29.47
CA GLU A 267 -7.67 -0.36 29.27
C GLU A 267 -7.12 -0.55 27.85
N GLY A 268 -7.77 0.03 26.84
CA GLY A 268 -7.32 -0.01 25.44
C GLY A 268 -6.37 1.13 25.03
N ALA A 269 -5.94 1.99 25.97
CA ALA A 269 -5.25 3.23 25.62
C ALA A 269 -3.78 3.05 25.21
N SER A 270 -3.08 2.04 25.73
CA SER A 270 -1.64 1.86 25.48
C SER A 270 -1.30 1.73 23.99
N ILE A 271 -2.09 0.95 23.25
CA ILE A 271 -1.96 0.78 21.81
C ILE A 271 -2.24 2.10 21.07
N ASN A 272 -3.30 2.80 21.44
CA ASN A 272 -3.67 4.07 20.79
C ASN A 272 -2.67 5.19 21.07
N ASN A 273 -2.10 5.24 22.26
CA ASN A 273 -1.00 6.13 22.61
C ASN A 273 0.25 5.81 21.80
N TYR A 274 0.56 4.53 21.53
CA TYR A 274 1.64 4.15 20.63
C TYR A 274 1.37 4.63 19.19
N LEU A 275 0.19 4.34 18.65
CA LEU A 275 -0.18 4.66 17.27
C LEU A 275 -0.19 6.17 16.96
N ASN A 276 -0.46 7.00 17.97
CA ASN A 276 -0.64 8.45 17.80
C ASN A 276 0.51 9.29 18.39
N ARG A 277 1.58 8.66 18.88
CA ARG A 277 2.82 9.36 19.22
C ARG A 277 3.74 9.46 18.01
N LYS A 278 4.32 10.64 17.80
CA LYS A 278 5.35 10.83 16.77
C LYS A 278 6.67 10.21 17.23
N LEU A 279 6.87 8.93 16.95
CA LEU A 279 8.03 8.14 17.38
C LEU A 279 9.14 8.02 16.32
N TYR A 280 8.90 8.55 15.12
CA TYR A 280 9.82 8.42 13.98
C TYR A 280 9.70 9.64 13.05
N ARG A 281 10.70 9.82 12.18
CA ARG A 281 10.70 10.87 11.16
C ARG A 281 10.04 10.34 9.89
N ASP A 282 9.05 11.06 9.36
CA ASP A 282 8.47 10.76 8.04
C ASP A 282 9.47 11.04 6.90
N ILE A 283 9.28 10.39 5.76
CA ILE A 283 10.03 10.71 4.54
C ILE A 283 9.64 12.11 4.08
N GLN A 284 10.64 12.97 3.90
CA GLN A 284 10.47 14.34 3.45
C GLN A 284 10.37 14.37 1.93
N TRP A 285 9.66 15.37 1.38
CA TRP A 285 9.46 15.51 -0.07
C TRP A 285 10.77 15.41 -0.88
N ARG A 286 11.81 16.13 -0.45
CA ARG A 286 13.13 16.12 -1.12
C ARG A 286 13.82 14.76 -1.08
N GLU A 287 13.49 13.90 -0.12
CA GLU A 287 14.07 12.57 -0.03
C GLU A 287 13.57 11.66 -1.17
N TYR A 288 12.44 11.98 -1.82
CA TYR A 288 12.01 11.26 -3.02
C TYR A 288 12.84 11.60 -4.27
N GLU A 289 13.64 12.66 -4.22
CA GLU A 289 14.57 13.04 -5.28
C GLU A 289 15.89 12.25 -5.18
N LEU A 290 16.11 11.51 -4.09
CA LEU A 290 17.30 10.68 -3.92
C LEU A 290 17.35 9.55 -4.95
N GLU A 291 18.57 9.19 -5.35
CA GLU A 291 18.86 7.95 -6.07
C GLU A 291 18.44 6.72 -5.26
N GLU A 292 18.33 5.56 -5.93
CA GLU A 292 17.72 4.36 -5.34
C GLU A 292 18.40 3.91 -4.04
N GLU A 293 19.72 3.72 -4.03
CA GLU A 293 20.42 3.19 -2.85
C GLU A 293 20.27 4.11 -1.62
N PRO A 294 20.53 5.43 -1.69
CA PRO A 294 20.25 6.34 -0.58
C PRO A 294 18.78 6.33 -0.13
N PHE A 295 17.83 6.28 -1.06
CA PHE A 295 16.42 6.20 -0.70
C PHE A 295 16.08 4.90 0.03
N ARG A 296 16.68 3.78 -0.38
CA ARG A 296 16.50 2.48 0.27
C ARG A 296 17.10 2.44 1.67
N VAL A 297 18.26 3.07 1.89
CA VAL A 297 18.81 3.28 3.24
C VAL A 297 17.82 4.05 4.09
N ARG A 298 17.25 5.14 3.55
CA ARG A 298 16.24 5.94 4.26
C ARG A 298 14.99 5.13 4.62
N LEU A 299 14.50 4.25 3.73
CA LEU A 299 13.39 3.34 4.00
C LEU A 299 13.72 2.34 5.12
N GLN A 300 14.95 1.84 5.15
CA GLN A 300 15.42 0.93 6.17
C GLN A 300 15.46 1.62 7.54
N GLU A 301 16.07 2.80 7.64
CA GLU A 301 16.09 3.62 8.86
C GLU A 301 14.68 3.88 9.41
N MET A 302 13.76 4.30 8.53
CA MET A 302 12.34 4.52 8.91
C MET A 302 11.71 3.25 9.52
N THR A 303 12.01 2.09 8.94
CA THR A 303 11.45 0.81 9.40
C THR A 303 12.06 0.38 10.73
N GLU A 304 13.38 0.55 10.90
CA GLU A 304 14.11 0.23 12.12
C GLU A 304 13.69 1.12 13.30
N GLU A 305 13.54 2.43 13.09
CA GLU A 305 13.01 3.37 14.09
C GLU A 305 11.64 2.91 14.62
N ARG A 306 10.74 2.52 13.71
CA ARG A 306 9.38 2.08 14.06
C ARG A 306 9.36 0.71 14.73
N GLU A 307 10.19 -0.22 14.28
CA GLU A 307 10.34 -1.53 14.91
C GLU A 307 10.90 -1.39 16.34
N ASN A 308 11.90 -0.53 16.54
CA ASN A 308 12.46 -0.24 17.86
C ASN A 308 11.40 0.40 18.78
N ALA A 309 10.64 1.37 18.27
CA ALA A 309 9.54 1.99 19.00
C ALA A 309 8.44 0.99 19.39
N LEU A 310 8.09 0.08 18.47
CA LEU A 310 7.09 -0.98 18.70
C LEU A 310 7.56 -1.96 19.78
N LEU A 311 8.82 -2.40 19.72
CA LEU A 311 9.42 -3.28 20.71
C LEU A 311 9.50 -2.63 22.09
N ALA A 312 9.89 -1.35 22.15
CA ALA A 312 9.98 -0.59 23.40
C ALA A 312 8.61 -0.37 24.05
N ALA A 313 7.52 -0.35 23.27
CA ALA A 313 6.17 -0.15 23.77
C ALA A 313 5.61 -1.36 24.54
N GLY A 314 6.19 -2.57 24.38
CA GLY A 314 5.80 -3.75 25.16
C GLY A 314 4.32 -4.16 24.99
N LEU A 315 3.77 -3.97 23.79
CA LEU A 315 2.34 -4.17 23.50
C LEU A 315 1.99 -5.64 23.27
N ASP A 316 0.68 -5.93 23.21
CA ASP A 316 0.14 -7.27 22.93
C ASP A 316 0.80 -7.92 21.70
N VAL A 317 1.04 -9.23 21.77
CA VAL A 317 1.79 -9.95 20.72
C VAL A 317 1.04 -10.02 19.40
N ASN A 318 -0.29 -10.11 19.43
CA ASN A 318 -1.11 -10.17 18.22
C ASN A 318 -1.17 -8.79 17.56
N PHE A 319 -1.36 -7.73 18.36
CA PHE A 319 -1.25 -6.36 17.87
C PHE A 319 0.14 -6.09 17.28
N THR A 320 1.21 -6.42 18.01
CA THR A 320 2.60 -6.22 17.57
C THR A 320 2.87 -6.92 16.24
N LYS A 321 2.35 -8.13 16.04
CA LYS A 321 2.46 -8.82 14.75
C LYS A 321 1.74 -8.06 13.63
N ARG A 322 0.52 -7.59 13.88
CA ARG A 322 -0.29 -6.86 12.88
C ARG A 322 0.31 -5.49 12.55
N GLU A 323 0.90 -4.83 13.54
CA GLU A 323 1.56 -3.54 13.37
C GLU A 323 2.84 -3.65 12.54
N ARG A 324 3.63 -4.72 12.69
CA ARG A 324 4.75 -4.98 11.78
C ARG A 324 4.33 -5.12 10.32
N GLU A 325 3.20 -5.80 10.09
CA GLU A 325 2.64 -5.93 8.75
C GLU A 325 2.20 -4.57 8.19
N ARG A 326 1.53 -3.76 9.02
CA ARG A 326 1.17 -2.38 8.67
C ARG A 326 2.39 -1.51 8.34
N ILE A 327 3.44 -1.55 9.16
CA ILE A 327 4.71 -0.83 8.93
C ILE A 327 5.31 -1.24 7.58
N LEU A 328 5.29 -2.53 7.24
CA LEU A 328 5.77 -3.04 5.96
C LEU A 328 4.95 -2.51 4.78
N HIS A 329 3.61 -2.47 4.89
CA HIS A 329 2.76 -1.88 3.86
C HIS A 329 3.02 -0.40 3.65
N GLU A 330 3.22 0.35 4.73
CA GLU A 330 3.59 1.77 4.65
C GLU A 330 4.94 1.95 3.97
N ARG A 331 5.96 1.18 4.35
CA ARG A 331 7.28 1.18 3.70
C ARG A 331 7.21 0.84 2.21
N ASN A 332 6.38 -0.15 1.84
CA ASN A 332 6.15 -0.54 0.45
C ASN A 332 5.45 0.56 -0.36
N TYR A 333 4.49 1.25 0.26
CA TYR A 333 3.86 2.42 -0.33
C TYR A 333 4.90 3.52 -0.63
N GLN A 334 5.84 3.78 0.30
CA GLN A 334 6.89 4.78 0.09
C GLN A 334 7.81 4.40 -1.09
N LEU A 335 8.20 3.12 -1.20
CA LEU A 335 8.99 2.62 -2.34
C LEU A 335 8.26 2.80 -3.66
N ALA A 336 6.98 2.43 -3.72
CA ALA A 336 6.17 2.61 -4.91
C ALA A 336 5.99 4.09 -5.28
N PHE A 337 5.83 4.96 -4.28
CA PHE A 337 5.71 6.41 -4.50
C PHE A 337 7.01 7.02 -5.04
N TRP A 338 8.17 6.60 -4.54
CA TRP A 338 9.46 7.01 -5.08
C TRP A 338 9.63 6.67 -6.57
N VAL A 339 9.19 5.48 -6.99
CA VAL A 339 9.19 5.11 -8.43
C VAL A 339 8.32 6.06 -9.25
N ILE A 340 7.12 6.40 -8.75
CA ILE A 340 6.17 7.29 -9.44
C ILE A 340 6.71 8.71 -9.57
N MET A 341 7.45 9.21 -8.58
CA MET A 341 7.84 10.61 -8.48
C MET A 341 8.94 11.08 -9.43
N GLY A 342 9.52 10.21 -10.27
CA GLY A 342 10.50 10.65 -11.27
C GLY A 342 11.58 9.63 -11.66
N HIS A 343 11.61 8.46 -11.01
CA HIS A 343 12.62 7.42 -11.29
C HIS A 343 12.11 6.26 -12.14
N GLY A 344 10.81 6.25 -12.49
CA GLY A 344 10.22 5.36 -13.48
C GLY A 344 10.76 5.54 -14.91
N GLY A 345 11.61 6.54 -15.15
CA GLY A 345 12.20 6.82 -16.46
C GLY A 345 13.64 6.33 -16.67
N LYS A 346 14.47 6.18 -15.63
CA LYS A 346 15.85 5.64 -15.75
C LYS A 346 16.30 4.97 -14.44
N GLN A 347 16.44 3.64 -14.50
CA GLN A 347 17.14 2.74 -13.56
C GLN A 347 16.51 2.43 -12.19
N VAL A 348 15.25 2.00 -12.15
CA VAL A 348 14.79 1.17 -11.01
C VAL A 348 15.41 -0.23 -11.12
N SER A 349 16.13 -0.64 -10.08
CA SER A 349 16.82 -1.93 -10.03
C SER A 349 15.84 -3.10 -10.00
N GLU A 350 16.33 -4.29 -10.39
CA GLU A 350 15.54 -5.52 -10.31
C GLU A 350 15.16 -5.87 -8.87
N LYS A 351 15.98 -5.44 -7.90
CA LYS A 351 15.68 -5.59 -6.47
C LYS A 351 14.40 -4.84 -6.12
N SER A 352 14.30 -3.55 -6.44
CA SER A 352 13.10 -2.75 -6.17
C SER A 352 11.88 -3.25 -6.98
N ARG A 353 12.08 -3.67 -8.23
CA ARG A 353 11.01 -4.30 -9.03
C ARG A 353 10.48 -5.58 -8.39
N SER A 354 11.38 -6.46 -7.94
CA SER A 354 10.98 -7.72 -7.30
C SER A 354 10.19 -7.50 -6.01
N GLU A 355 10.57 -6.49 -5.23
CA GLU A 355 9.84 -6.10 -4.02
C GLU A 355 8.43 -5.60 -4.36
N LEU A 356 8.28 -4.72 -5.35
CA LEU A 356 6.97 -4.25 -5.80
C LEU A 356 6.11 -5.39 -6.34
N ARG A 357 6.70 -6.42 -6.98
CA ARG A 357 5.95 -7.58 -7.46
C ARG A 357 5.37 -8.38 -6.30
N TYR A 358 6.06 -8.41 -5.17
CA TYR A 358 5.55 -9.03 -3.95
C TYR A 358 4.45 -8.19 -3.28
N VAL A 359 4.47 -6.86 -3.43
CA VAL A 359 3.42 -5.97 -2.88
C VAL A 359 2.06 -6.27 -3.50
N VAL A 360 2.00 -6.47 -4.82
CA VAL A 360 0.76 -6.72 -5.57
C VAL A 360 0.24 -8.16 -5.43
N VAL A 361 0.88 -9.00 -4.62
CA VAL A 361 0.35 -10.33 -4.30
C VAL A 361 -0.76 -10.20 -3.27
N GLU A 362 -1.92 -10.80 -3.57
CA GLU A 362 -3.06 -10.84 -2.67
C GLU A 362 -2.74 -11.55 -1.35
N LYS A 363 -3.12 -10.94 -0.23
CA LYS A 363 -2.96 -11.43 1.15
C LYS A 363 -4.27 -11.16 1.89
N LYS A 364 -5.15 -12.16 1.90
CA LYS A 364 -6.49 -12.04 2.48
C LYS A 364 -6.45 -11.65 3.97
N GLU A 365 -5.44 -12.12 4.67
CA GLU A 365 -5.20 -11.92 6.11
C GLU A 365 -4.74 -10.50 6.45
N ALA A 366 -4.16 -9.78 5.47
CA ALA A 366 -3.75 -8.38 5.62
C ALA A 366 -4.96 -7.41 5.57
N TRP A 367 -6.14 -7.91 5.17
CA TRP A 367 -7.37 -7.12 5.26
C TRP A 367 -7.64 -6.70 6.72
N GLY A 368 -8.18 -5.49 6.89
CA GLY A 368 -8.25 -4.84 8.20
C GLY A 368 -7.07 -3.91 8.50
N ILE A 369 -6.06 -3.86 7.63
CA ILE A 369 -4.97 -2.87 7.65
C ILE A 369 -5.22 -1.88 6.51
N PHE A 370 -5.43 -0.60 6.81
CA PHE A 370 -5.75 0.39 5.78
C PHE A 370 -4.62 0.59 4.75
N GLU A 371 -3.38 0.47 5.18
CA GLU A 371 -2.19 0.61 4.35
C GLU A 371 -2.03 -0.53 3.35
N TYR A 372 -2.66 -1.70 3.59
CA TYR A 372 -2.57 -2.86 2.70
C TYR A 372 -3.10 -2.55 1.28
N PRO A 373 -4.39 -2.25 1.07
CA PRO A 373 -4.91 -1.96 -0.26
C PRO A 373 -4.28 -0.69 -0.87
N GLU A 374 -3.92 0.31 -0.06
CA GLU A 374 -3.25 1.52 -0.55
C GLU A 374 -1.83 1.22 -1.08
N SER A 375 -1.09 0.32 -0.42
CA SER A 375 0.22 -0.13 -0.90
C SER A 375 0.13 -0.91 -2.20
N ILE A 376 -0.87 -1.79 -2.36
CA ILE A 376 -1.14 -2.49 -3.62
C ILE A 376 -1.44 -1.49 -4.73
N ARG A 377 -2.40 -0.60 -4.49
CA ARG A 377 -2.81 0.42 -5.44
C ARG A 377 -1.60 1.22 -5.93
N ARG A 378 -0.81 1.75 -4.98
CA ARG A 378 0.39 2.53 -5.28
C ARG A 378 1.44 1.73 -6.05
N ALA A 379 1.64 0.45 -5.74
CA ALA A 379 2.55 -0.43 -6.49
C ALA A 379 2.07 -0.69 -7.92
N LEU A 380 0.75 -0.86 -8.16
CA LEU A 380 0.20 -0.95 -9.50
C LEU A 380 0.46 0.34 -10.31
N PHE A 381 0.30 1.51 -9.69
CA PHE A 381 0.67 2.80 -10.30
C PHE A 381 2.18 2.89 -10.62
N ALA A 382 3.03 2.32 -9.77
CA ALA A 382 4.47 2.28 -10.00
C ALA A 382 4.84 1.40 -11.19
N PHE A 383 4.19 0.24 -11.37
CA PHE A 383 4.47 -0.66 -12.51
C PHE A 383 4.21 -0.01 -13.86
N HIS A 384 3.09 0.68 -14.03
CA HIS A 384 2.81 1.36 -15.30
C HIS A 384 3.85 2.45 -15.61
N ASN A 385 4.35 3.18 -14.60
CA ASN A 385 5.45 4.14 -14.80
C ASN A 385 6.76 3.47 -15.24
N LEU A 386 7.06 2.26 -14.74
CA LEU A 386 8.27 1.51 -15.10
C LEU A 386 8.28 1.02 -16.56
N ASP A 387 7.11 0.80 -17.14
CA ASP A 387 6.97 0.27 -18.51
C ASP A 387 7.12 1.36 -19.59
N GLY A 388 7.45 2.60 -19.20
CA GLY A 388 7.73 3.70 -20.14
C GLY A 388 6.49 4.21 -20.87
N GLN A 389 5.28 3.86 -20.43
CA GLN A 389 4.04 4.46 -20.91
C GLN A 389 3.93 5.87 -20.32
N THR A 390 4.44 6.86 -21.04
CA THR A 390 4.39 8.26 -20.64
C THR A 390 3.00 8.87 -20.84
N GLY A 391 2.48 9.52 -19.78
CA GLY A 391 1.77 10.79 -19.88
C GLY A 391 0.27 10.82 -19.63
N ASP A 392 -0.47 9.74 -19.93
CA ASP A 392 -1.94 9.78 -19.79
C ASP A 392 -2.42 9.09 -18.50
N THR A 393 -2.81 9.91 -17.51
CA THR A 393 -3.32 9.40 -16.23
C THR A 393 -4.61 8.59 -16.37
N TYR A 394 -5.40 8.81 -17.42
CA TYR A 394 -6.57 7.99 -17.69
C TYR A 394 -6.19 6.55 -18.05
N ILE A 395 -5.19 6.39 -18.93
CA ILE A 395 -4.69 5.06 -19.33
C ILE A 395 -4.12 4.33 -18.12
N LEU A 396 -3.29 5.03 -17.33
CA LEU A 396 -2.74 4.53 -16.08
C LEU A 396 -3.82 4.03 -15.12
N LEU A 397 -4.89 4.82 -14.92
CA LEU A 397 -6.03 4.41 -14.11
C LEU A 397 -6.71 3.15 -14.68
N MET A 398 -6.95 3.11 -15.98
CA MET A 398 -7.61 1.98 -16.64
C MET A 398 -6.79 0.69 -16.49
N ASP A 399 -5.46 0.78 -16.57
CA ASP A 399 -4.57 -0.35 -16.30
C ASP A 399 -4.67 -0.82 -14.85
N VAL A 400 -4.64 0.10 -13.88
CA VAL A 400 -4.83 -0.23 -12.45
C VAL A 400 -6.18 -0.92 -12.24
N LEU A 401 -7.26 -0.43 -12.85
CA LEU A 401 -8.60 -1.00 -12.75
C LEU A 401 -8.70 -2.38 -13.39
N LYS A 402 -7.99 -2.62 -14.50
CA LYS A 402 -7.90 -3.92 -15.17
C LYS A 402 -7.10 -4.92 -14.34
N GLU A 403 -5.98 -4.52 -13.77
CA GLU A 403 -5.19 -5.34 -12.86
C GLU A 403 -5.97 -5.69 -11.58
N ALA A 404 -6.79 -4.75 -11.08
CA ALA A 404 -7.67 -4.99 -9.96
C ALA A 404 -8.65 -6.17 -10.20
N GLU A 405 -9.03 -6.47 -11.45
CA GLU A 405 -9.95 -7.58 -11.77
C GLU A 405 -9.34 -8.97 -11.53
N LYS A 406 -8.01 -9.07 -11.40
CA LYS A 406 -7.31 -10.34 -11.20
C LYS A 406 -7.34 -10.82 -9.75
N TYR A 407 -7.68 -9.94 -8.81
CA TYR A 407 -7.76 -10.27 -7.39
C TYR A 407 -9.02 -11.07 -7.07
N ARG A 408 -8.92 -12.01 -6.11
CA ARG A 408 -10.00 -12.89 -5.69
C ARG A 408 -10.79 -12.31 -4.51
N ASP A 409 -10.15 -11.51 -3.65
CA ASP A 409 -10.82 -10.83 -2.55
C ASP A 409 -11.63 -9.64 -3.07
N LYS A 410 -12.96 -9.81 -3.12
CA LYS A 410 -13.88 -8.77 -3.58
C LYS A 410 -13.75 -7.46 -2.81
N ARG A 411 -13.40 -7.51 -1.52
CA ARG A 411 -13.24 -6.30 -0.70
C ARG A 411 -12.05 -5.47 -1.18
N LEU A 412 -10.95 -6.15 -1.53
CA LEU A 412 -9.78 -5.53 -2.14
C LEU A 412 -10.13 -4.93 -3.50
N VAL A 413 -10.82 -5.68 -4.37
CA VAL A 413 -11.26 -5.18 -5.68
C VAL A 413 -12.11 -3.92 -5.54
N GLU A 414 -13.13 -3.94 -4.67
CA GLU A 414 -13.99 -2.79 -4.42
C GLU A 414 -13.20 -1.58 -3.91
N ASN A 415 -12.30 -1.78 -2.95
CA ASN A 415 -11.47 -0.70 -2.42
C ASN A 415 -10.56 -0.09 -3.49
N LEU A 416 -9.88 -0.91 -4.30
CA LEU A 416 -9.01 -0.45 -5.38
C LEU A 416 -9.79 0.36 -6.42
N VAL A 417 -10.99 -0.11 -6.81
CA VAL A 417 -11.85 0.61 -7.77
C VAL A 417 -12.31 1.94 -7.19
N VAL A 418 -12.89 1.94 -5.98
CA VAL A 418 -13.40 3.17 -5.35
C VAL A 418 -12.29 4.19 -5.17
N LYS A 419 -11.16 3.80 -4.57
CA LYS A 419 -10.06 4.74 -4.28
C LYS A 419 -9.47 5.30 -5.56
N SER A 420 -9.31 4.48 -6.60
CA SER A 420 -8.72 4.95 -7.87
C SER A 420 -9.68 5.85 -8.66
N VAL A 421 -10.96 5.48 -8.75
CA VAL A 421 -11.98 6.33 -9.42
C VAL A 421 -12.17 7.65 -8.67
N MET A 422 -12.27 7.61 -7.34
CA MET A 422 -12.46 8.83 -6.54
C MET A 422 -11.22 9.75 -6.56
N GLU A 423 -10.02 9.20 -6.59
CA GLU A 423 -8.79 9.98 -6.77
C GLU A 423 -8.75 10.60 -8.17
N TYR A 424 -9.13 9.86 -9.21
CA TYR A 424 -9.19 10.39 -10.56
C TYR A 424 -10.13 11.59 -10.68
N VAL A 425 -11.34 11.45 -10.15
CA VAL A 425 -12.33 12.54 -10.11
C VAL A 425 -11.80 13.76 -9.36
N ARG A 426 -11.12 13.55 -8.23
CA ARG A 426 -10.58 14.66 -7.40
C ARG A 426 -9.41 15.39 -8.06
N ILE A 427 -8.52 14.68 -8.75
CA ILE A 427 -7.29 15.24 -9.30
C ILE A 427 -7.48 15.72 -10.75
N TYR A 428 -8.11 14.91 -11.58
CA TYR A 428 -8.19 15.10 -13.04
C TYR A 428 -9.58 15.57 -13.51
N GLY A 429 -10.56 15.63 -12.60
CA GLY A 429 -11.87 16.21 -12.89
C GLY A 429 -12.82 15.23 -13.56
N MET A 430 -13.77 15.77 -14.33
CA MET A 430 -14.97 15.02 -14.78
C MET A 430 -14.88 14.50 -16.22
N GLU A 431 -13.68 14.25 -16.72
CA GLU A 431 -13.52 13.58 -18.01
C GLU A 431 -13.86 12.08 -17.90
N ASN A 432 -14.36 11.47 -18.98
CA ASN A 432 -14.65 10.03 -19.07
C ASN A 432 -15.59 9.47 -17.97
N MET A 433 -16.45 10.30 -17.40
CA MET A 433 -17.30 9.92 -16.26
C MET A 433 -18.32 8.83 -16.56
N GLU A 434 -18.81 8.71 -17.79
CA GLU A 434 -19.72 7.62 -18.17
C GLU A 434 -19.04 6.26 -18.07
N GLU A 435 -17.79 6.15 -18.53
CA GLU A 435 -17.00 4.93 -18.40
C GLU A 435 -16.65 4.65 -16.94
N MET A 436 -16.24 5.67 -16.18
CA MET A 436 -15.94 5.52 -14.76
C MET A 436 -17.16 5.11 -13.93
N ASP A 437 -18.33 5.69 -14.19
CA ASP A 437 -19.59 5.32 -13.55
C ASP A 437 -19.99 3.88 -13.85
N ARG A 438 -19.88 3.47 -15.13
CA ARG A 438 -20.09 2.07 -15.53
C ARG A 438 -19.12 1.14 -14.81
N ILE A 439 -17.85 1.51 -14.69
CA ILE A 439 -16.84 0.67 -14.03
C ILE A 439 -17.16 0.52 -12.55
N PHE A 440 -17.43 1.65 -11.89
CA PHE A 440 -17.77 1.75 -10.48
C PHE A 440 -19.00 0.91 -10.16
N ARG A 441 -20.14 1.17 -10.82
CA ARG A 441 -21.42 0.50 -10.53
C ARG A 441 -21.40 -1.00 -10.79
N LYS A 442 -20.54 -1.47 -11.71
CA LYS A 442 -20.37 -2.91 -11.97
C LYS A 442 -19.61 -3.64 -10.85
N ARG A 443 -18.75 -2.94 -10.11
CA ARG A 443 -17.74 -3.57 -9.25
C ARG A 443 -17.94 -3.27 -7.78
N VAL A 444 -18.49 -2.11 -7.45
CA VAL A 444 -18.64 -1.62 -6.08
C VAL A 444 -20.06 -1.86 -5.60
N HIS A 445 -20.18 -2.60 -4.49
CA HIS A 445 -21.48 -2.97 -3.91
C HIS A 445 -21.61 -2.51 -2.46
N ARG A 446 -20.52 -2.12 -1.80
CA ARG A 446 -20.56 -1.61 -0.42
C ARG A 446 -21.43 -0.34 -0.33
N PRO A 447 -22.48 -0.29 0.51
CA PRO A 447 -23.42 0.82 0.53
C PRO A 447 -22.79 2.20 0.79
N ASP A 448 -21.83 2.28 1.71
CA ASP A 448 -21.13 3.52 2.04
C ASP A 448 -20.26 4.03 0.87
N TYR A 449 -19.61 3.13 0.13
CA TYR A 449 -18.89 3.50 -1.08
C TYR A 449 -19.84 4.02 -2.16
N ILE A 450 -21.00 3.37 -2.34
CA ILE A 450 -22.02 3.81 -3.31
C ILE A 450 -22.55 5.20 -2.94
N VAL A 451 -22.89 5.44 -1.67
CA VAL A 451 -23.39 6.74 -1.21
C VAL A 451 -22.37 7.85 -1.43
N GLU A 452 -21.10 7.63 -1.04
CA GLU A 452 -20.06 8.64 -1.20
C GLU A 452 -19.73 8.91 -2.68
N TYR A 453 -19.70 7.86 -3.51
CA TYR A 453 -19.53 8.02 -4.95
C TYR A 453 -20.69 8.77 -5.59
N GLN A 454 -21.94 8.41 -5.26
CA GLN A 454 -23.13 9.06 -5.80
C GLN A 454 -23.16 10.54 -5.43
N ARG A 455 -22.81 10.89 -4.18
CA ARG A 455 -22.65 12.27 -3.74
C ARG A 455 -21.67 13.04 -4.62
N VAL A 456 -20.45 12.51 -4.82
CA VAL A 456 -19.43 13.14 -5.65
C VAL A 456 -19.85 13.21 -7.12
N TYR A 457 -20.49 12.16 -7.64
CA TYR A 457 -21.00 12.11 -9.00
C TYR A 457 -22.05 13.21 -9.24
N ASP A 458 -23.06 13.31 -8.37
CA ASP A 458 -24.14 14.28 -8.50
C ASP A 458 -23.66 15.72 -8.32
N GLU A 459 -22.78 15.96 -7.34
CA GLU A 459 -22.19 17.29 -7.08
C GLU A 459 -21.43 17.87 -8.26
N ASN A 460 -20.89 17.00 -9.12
CA ASN A 460 -20.04 17.36 -10.25
C ASN A 460 -20.67 17.07 -11.61
N LYS A 461 -21.87 16.47 -11.65
CA LYS A 461 -22.60 16.14 -12.88
C LYS A 461 -22.78 17.35 -13.80
N VAL A 462 -22.98 18.53 -13.21
CA VAL A 462 -23.11 19.81 -13.92
C VAL A 462 -21.86 20.22 -14.70
N LEU A 463 -20.70 19.64 -14.41
CA LEU A 463 -19.41 19.93 -15.03
C LEU A 463 -19.02 18.89 -16.10
N PHE A 464 -19.91 17.93 -16.40
CA PHE A 464 -19.61 16.88 -17.38
C PHE A 464 -19.54 17.45 -18.78
N LYS A 465 -18.74 16.81 -19.63
CA LYS A 465 -18.71 17.10 -21.06
C LYS A 465 -20.12 17.08 -21.66
N GLY A 466 -20.47 18.10 -22.41
CA GLY A 466 -21.77 18.28 -23.06
C GLY A 466 -22.85 18.93 -22.19
N GLN A 467 -22.62 19.14 -20.88
CA GLN A 467 -23.51 19.92 -20.05
C GLN A 467 -23.39 21.41 -20.36
N PRO A 468 -24.48 22.20 -20.22
CA PRO A 468 -24.40 23.66 -20.29
C PRO A 468 -23.34 24.20 -19.33
N ALA A 469 -22.46 25.06 -19.82
CA ALA A 469 -21.46 25.68 -18.97
C ALA A 469 -22.12 26.67 -17.99
N VAL A 470 -21.50 26.82 -16.81
CA VAL A 470 -21.99 27.74 -15.79
C VAL A 470 -21.97 29.17 -16.35
N PRO A 471 -23.12 29.88 -16.39
CA PRO A 471 -23.16 31.23 -16.90
C PRO A 471 -22.36 32.16 -15.99
N PHE A 472 -21.71 33.15 -16.59
CA PHE A 472 -21.08 34.25 -15.87
C PHE A 472 -21.40 35.57 -16.56
N SER A 473 -21.35 36.66 -15.80
CA SER A 473 -21.34 38.04 -16.30
C SER A 473 -20.44 38.87 -15.40
N PHE A 474 -19.32 39.33 -15.95
CA PHE A 474 -18.29 40.05 -15.18
C PHE A 474 -17.81 41.28 -15.94
N LYS A 475 -17.24 42.23 -15.20
CA LYS A 475 -16.70 43.44 -15.80
C LYS A 475 -15.28 43.22 -16.29
N ASP A 476 -15.00 43.72 -17.49
CA ASP A 476 -13.66 43.81 -18.04
C ASP A 476 -12.87 44.99 -17.46
N ILE A 477 -11.64 45.17 -17.96
CA ILE A 477 -10.74 46.26 -17.56
C ILE A 477 -11.31 47.66 -17.85
N ALA A 478 -12.15 47.81 -18.89
CA ALA A 478 -12.82 49.06 -19.23
C ALA A 478 -14.13 49.25 -18.44
N GLY A 479 -14.51 48.27 -17.62
CA GLY A 479 -15.76 48.27 -16.86
C GLY A 479 -16.97 47.81 -17.68
N LYS A 480 -16.77 47.37 -18.92
CA LYS A 480 -17.83 46.80 -19.77
C LYS A 480 -18.17 45.42 -19.23
N GLU A 481 -19.46 45.13 -19.16
CA GLU A 481 -19.94 43.80 -18.79
C GLU A 481 -19.76 42.83 -19.96
N VAL A 482 -19.21 41.65 -19.67
CA VAL A 482 -18.99 40.55 -20.61
C VAL A 482 -19.55 39.28 -19.98
N SER A 483 -20.44 38.64 -20.71
CA SER A 483 -21.11 37.40 -20.32
C SER A 483 -20.66 36.22 -21.17
N LEU A 484 -20.85 35.00 -20.68
CA LEU A 484 -20.61 33.79 -21.48
C LEU A 484 -21.44 33.79 -22.78
N SER A 485 -22.68 34.30 -22.73
CA SER A 485 -23.57 34.39 -23.90
C SER A 485 -23.02 35.29 -25.00
N ASP A 486 -22.24 36.33 -24.66
CA ASP A 486 -21.61 37.22 -25.64
C ASP A 486 -20.55 36.50 -26.49
N LEU A 487 -20.06 35.36 -26.00
CA LEU A 487 -19.01 34.56 -26.63
C LEU A 487 -19.56 33.37 -27.43
N LYS A 488 -20.89 33.22 -27.50
CA LYS A 488 -21.54 32.11 -28.22
C LYS A 488 -21.12 32.09 -29.70
N GLY A 489 -20.90 30.89 -30.22
CA GLY A 489 -20.38 30.65 -31.58
C GLY A 489 -18.87 30.51 -31.66
N LYS A 490 -18.14 30.79 -30.58
CA LYS A 490 -16.68 30.60 -30.45
C LYS A 490 -16.37 29.52 -29.42
N TYR A 491 -15.24 28.84 -29.56
CA TYR A 491 -14.69 28.10 -28.41
C TYR A 491 -14.26 29.11 -27.33
N VAL A 492 -14.38 28.74 -26.07
CA VAL A 492 -13.95 29.60 -24.95
C VAL A 492 -12.99 28.83 -24.06
N TYR A 493 -11.72 29.26 -24.03
CA TYR A 493 -10.72 28.79 -23.08
C TYR A 493 -10.71 29.75 -21.90
N ILE A 494 -11.02 29.24 -20.70
CA ILE A 494 -11.11 30.04 -19.48
C ILE A 494 -9.96 29.67 -18.56
N ASP A 495 -9.31 30.68 -17.98
CA ASP A 495 -8.47 30.53 -16.79
C ASP A 495 -9.02 31.34 -15.61
N VAL A 496 -9.14 30.70 -14.44
CA VAL A 496 -9.47 31.36 -13.18
C VAL A 496 -8.18 31.54 -12.40
N TRP A 497 -7.86 32.79 -12.04
CA TRP A 497 -6.55 33.18 -11.51
C TRP A 497 -6.64 34.31 -10.48
N ALA A 498 -5.51 34.66 -9.88
CA ALA A 498 -5.39 35.85 -9.04
C ALA A 498 -3.96 36.42 -9.04
N THR A 499 -3.80 37.72 -8.76
CA THR A 499 -2.49 38.38 -8.76
C THR A 499 -1.53 37.80 -7.72
N TRP A 500 -2.05 37.33 -6.58
CA TRP A 500 -1.30 36.71 -5.49
C TRP A 500 -1.01 35.21 -5.71
N CYS A 501 -1.55 34.61 -6.78
CA CYS A 501 -1.36 33.19 -7.08
C CYS A 501 -0.05 32.97 -7.84
N GLY A 502 0.99 32.54 -7.12
CA GLY A 502 2.30 32.19 -7.70
C GLY A 502 2.23 31.21 -8.87
N PRO A 503 1.56 30.04 -8.73
CA PRO A 503 1.41 29.08 -9.83
C PRO A 503 0.65 29.65 -11.03
N CYS A 504 -0.36 30.50 -10.83
CA CYS A 504 -1.09 31.14 -11.92
C CYS A 504 -0.16 32.08 -12.72
N ASN A 505 0.65 32.86 -12.00
CA ASN A 505 1.61 33.78 -12.61
C ASN A 505 2.68 33.08 -13.45
N ALA A 506 3.02 31.82 -13.10
CA ALA A 506 3.94 31.00 -13.87
C ALA A 506 3.36 30.54 -15.22
N GLU A 507 2.04 30.43 -15.34
CA GLU A 507 1.35 30.01 -16.58
C GLU A 507 1.14 31.17 -17.58
N ILE A 508 1.22 32.43 -17.13
CA ILE A 508 0.97 33.61 -17.97
C ILE A 508 1.79 33.62 -19.27
N PRO A 509 3.12 33.38 -19.28
CA PRO A 509 3.88 33.38 -20.52
C PRO A 509 3.43 32.30 -21.51
N HIS A 510 2.98 31.15 -20.98
CA HIS A 510 2.48 30.05 -21.79
C HIS A 510 1.09 30.35 -22.36
N LEU A 511 0.22 31.00 -21.58
CA LEU A 511 -1.09 31.46 -22.03
C LEU A 511 -0.96 32.48 -23.16
N LYS A 512 -0.09 33.49 -23.00
CA LYS A 512 0.19 34.46 -24.08
C LYS A 512 0.63 33.80 -25.38
N LYS A 513 1.51 32.80 -25.28
CA LYS A 513 1.95 32.04 -26.45
C LYS A 513 0.80 31.28 -27.12
N LEU A 514 -0.14 30.72 -26.34
CA LEU A 514 -1.34 30.10 -26.90
C LEU A 514 -2.25 31.14 -27.56
N GLU A 515 -2.44 32.31 -26.95
CA GLU A 515 -3.21 33.40 -27.54
C GLU A 515 -2.65 33.84 -28.90
N GLU A 516 -1.32 34.00 -28.99
CA GLU A 516 -0.61 34.32 -30.23
C GLU A 516 -0.74 33.20 -31.28
N GLU A 517 -0.58 31.93 -30.87
CA GLU A 517 -0.66 30.76 -31.76
C GLU A 517 -2.06 30.58 -32.37
N PHE A 518 -3.10 30.91 -31.61
CA PHE A 518 -4.50 30.77 -32.03
C PHE A 518 -5.13 32.12 -32.44
N GLU A 519 -4.32 33.15 -32.67
CA GLU A 519 -4.80 34.45 -33.11
C GLU A 519 -5.59 34.35 -34.44
N GLY A 520 -6.74 35.01 -34.50
CA GLY A 520 -7.64 34.97 -35.67
C GLY A 520 -8.41 33.66 -35.84
N ARG A 521 -8.16 32.63 -35.03
CA ARG A 521 -8.92 31.37 -35.02
C ARG A 521 -10.22 31.55 -34.23
N ASN A 522 -11.16 30.60 -34.35
CA ASN A 522 -12.48 30.73 -33.75
C ASN A 522 -12.53 30.37 -32.25
N ILE A 523 -11.66 30.99 -31.45
CA ILE A 523 -11.54 30.81 -30.00
C ILE A 523 -11.39 32.16 -29.28
N CYS A 524 -11.91 32.23 -28.06
CA CYS A 524 -11.67 33.30 -27.10
C CYS A 524 -10.91 32.76 -25.89
N PHE A 525 -9.83 33.45 -25.51
CA PHE A 525 -9.17 33.25 -24.23
C PHE A 525 -9.73 34.25 -23.22
N VAL A 526 -10.23 33.76 -22.09
CA VAL A 526 -10.93 34.54 -21.06
C VAL A 526 -10.28 34.28 -19.70
N SER A 527 -9.59 35.28 -19.17
CA SER A 527 -9.00 35.20 -17.84
C SER A 527 -9.90 35.86 -16.81
N ILE A 528 -10.42 35.09 -15.86
CA ILE A 528 -11.33 35.54 -14.81
C ILE A 528 -10.55 35.62 -13.49
N SER A 529 -10.26 36.84 -13.05
CA SER A 529 -9.61 37.08 -11.76
C SER A 529 -10.59 36.92 -10.61
N CYS A 530 -10.15 36.20 -9.56
CA CYS A 530 -10.81 36.09 -8.26
C CYS A 530 -10.21 37.00 -7.19
N ASP A 531 -9.39 38.00 -7.58
CA ASP A 531 -8.88 39.01 -6.66
C ASP A 531 -10.03 39.74 -5.96
N ASP A 532 -9.82 40.13 -4.71
CA ASP A 532 -10.78 40.99 -4.00
C ASP A 532 -10.59 42.46 -4.41
N SER A 533 -9.35 42.85 -4.73
CA SER A 533 -9.01 44.21 -5.14
C SER A 533 -8.96 44.36 -6.66
N ARG A 534 -10.03 44.93 -7.21
CA ARG A 534 -10.11 45.31 -8.63
C ARG A 534 -8.92 46.18 -9.06
N LYS A 535 -8.52 47.15 -8.23
CA LYS A 535 -7.41 48.07 -8.53
C LYS A 535 -6.05 47.34 -8.61
N ALA A 536 -5.84 46.35 -7.75
CA ALA A 536 -4.61 45.55 -7.80
C ALA A 536 -4.57 44.69 -9.08
N TRP A 537 -5.70 44.06 -9.42
CA TRP A 537 -5.87 43.32 -10.66
C TRP A 537 -5.64 44.18 -11.90
N GLU A 538 -6.28 45.35 -12.02
CA GLU A 538 -6.11 46.27 -13.16
C GLU A 538 -4.64 46.67 -13.36
N LYS A 539 -3.96 47.04 -12.26
CA LYS A 539 -2.54 47.39 -12.29
C LYS A 539 -1.69 46.20 -12.76
N PHE A 540 -2.02 44.99 -12.32
CA PHE A 540 -1.28 43.79 -12.71
C PHE A 540 -1.49 43.43 -14.18
N VAL A 541 -2.73 43.48 -14.67
CA VAL A 541 -3.08 43.23 -16.08
C VAL A 541 -2.31 44.18 -16.99
N GLN A 542 -2.29 45.48 -16.66
CA GLN A 542 -1.53 46.49 -17.41
C GLN A 542 -0.02 46.25 -17.34
N ALA A 543 0.52 46.02 -16.15
CA ALA A 543 1.95 45.83 -15.95
C ALA A 543 2.49 44.56 -16.65
N LYS A 544 1.69 43.50 -16.68
CA LYS A 544 2.02 42.25 -17.36
C LYS A 544 1.59 42.21 -18.81
N GLN A 545 0.88 43.23 -19.31
CA GLN A 545 0.35 43.30 -20.68
C GLN A 545 -0.41 42.03 -21.05
N LEU A 546 -1.36 41.62 -20.21
CA LEU A 546 -2.15 40.40 -20.47
C LEU A 546 -3.07 40.61 -21.67
N GLY A 547 -3.13 39.61 -22.56
CA GLY A 547 -3.99 39.58 -23.73
C GLY A 547 -5.37 39.01 -23.42
N GLY A 548 -6.08 38.58 -24.46
CA GLY A 548 -7.40 37.96 -24.32
C GLY A 548 -8.45 38.89 -23.67
N ILE A 549 -9.52 38.26 -23.16
CA ILE A 549 -10.59 38.94 -22.43
C ILE A 549 -10.28 38.84 -20.94
N GLN A 550 -9.96 39.97 -20.32
CA GLN A 550 -9.62 40.05 -18.90
C GLN A 550 -10.84 40.47 -18.09
N LEU A 551 -11.35 39.59 -17.21
CA LEU A 551 -12.53 39.80 -16.37
C LEU A 551 -12.19 39.73 -14.88
N HIS A 552 -12.99 40.40 -14.06
CA HIS A 552 -12.89 40.37 -12.61
C HIS A 552 -14.22 39.98 -11.97
N MET A 553 -14.23 38.88 -11.21
CA MET A 553 -15.49 38.35 -10.65
C MET A 553 -16.04 39.16 -9.47
N GLY A 554 -15.18 39.93 -8.79
CA GLY A 554 -15.57 40.71 -7.62
C GLY A 554 -15.62 39.87 -6.34
N GLU A 555 -16.47 40.32 -5.42
CA GLU A 555 -16.67 39.68 -4.11
C GLU A 555 -17.56 38.44 -4.22
N ASP A 556 -18.42 38.34 -5.23
CA ASP A 556 -19.28 37.17 -5.44
C ASP A 556 -18.46 35.98 -5.96
N LYS A 557 -18.26 34.97 -5.09
CA LYS A 557 -17.57 33.73 -5.43
C LYS A 557 -18.53 32.62 -5.88
N SER A 558 -19.81 32.91 -6.11
CA SER A 558 -20.82 31.94 -6.56
C SER A 558 -20.41 31.19 -7.83
N PHE A 559 -19.74 31.87 -8.77
CA PHE A 559 -19.19 31.23 -9.96
C PHE A 559 -18.15 30.17 -9.62
N MET A 560 -17.20 30.46 -8.71
CA MET A 560 -16.19 29.51 -8.26
C MET A 560 -16.83 28.30 -7.56
N GLU A 561 -17.84 28.55 -6.73
CA GLU A 561 -18.61 27.48 -6.06
C GLU A 561 -19.35 26.59 -7.06
N ALA A 562 -19.99 27.19 -8.06
CA ALA A 562 -20.73 26.49 -9.11
C ALA A 562 -19.84 25.62 -9.99
N ILE A 563 -18.61 26.08 -10.31
CA ILE A 563 -17.61 25.27 -11.03
C ILE A 563 -16.78 24.36 -10.11
N ARG A 564 -17.10 24.32 -8.81
CA ARG A 564 -16.39 23.54 -7.78
C ARG A 564 -14.88 23.85 -7.73
N CYS A 565 -14.50 25.10 -7.98
CA CYS A 565 -13.12 25.56 -7.92
C CYS A 565 -12.70 25.77 -6.45
N LYS A 566 -12.02 24.76 -5.89
CA LYS A 566 -11.45 24.81 -4.52
C LYS A 566 -10.07 25.46 -4.45
N GLY A 567 -9.47 25.77 -5.61
CA GLY A 567 -8.14 26.35 -5.72
C GLY A 567 -7.83 26.74 -7.16
N ILE A 568 -6.89 27.69 -7.29
CA ILE A 568 -6.43 28.25 -8.56
C ILE A 568 -4.94 27.91 -8.76
N PRO A 569 -4.45 27.82 -10.01
CA PRO A 569 -5.15 28.09 -11.27
C PRO A 569 -6.15 27.00 -11.65
N ARG A 570 -7.25 27.38 -12.30
CA ARG A 570 -8.24 26.45 -12.86
C ARG A 570 -8.50 26.79 -14.33
N PHE A 571 -8.45 25.78 -15.20
CA PHE A 571 -8.67 25.96 -16.64
C PHE A 571 -9.90 25.18 -17.11
N MET A 572 -10.61 25.72 -18.10
CA MET A 572 -11.81 25.12 -18.67
C MET A 572 -11.89 25.40 -20.17
N LEU A 573 -12.57 24.53 -20.91
CA LEU A 573 -12.84 24.68 -22.33
C LEU A 573 -14.34 24.48 -22.58
N ILE A 574 -14.93 25.43 -23.29
CA ILE A 574 -16.35 25.47 -23.64
C ILE A 574 -16.49 25.46 -25.17
N ASP A 575 -17.47 24.73 -25.69
CA ASP A 575 -17.79 24.71 -27.12
C ASP A 575 -18.57 25.96 -27.59
N ARG A 576 -18.81 25.99 -28.90
CA ARG A 576 -19.53 27.08 -29.59
C ARG A 576 -21.00 27.21 -29.18
N ASP A 577 -21.60 26.17 -28.61
CA ASP A 577 -22.98 26.17 -28.13
C ASP A 577 -23.07 26.60 -26.64
N GLY A 578 -21.94 26.84 -25.98
CA GLY A 578 -21.89 27.20 -24.57
C GLY A 578 -21.93 25.99 -23.63
N LYS A 579 -21.48 24.82 -24.07
CA LYS A 579 -21.39 23.59 -23.25
C LYS A 579 -19.95 23.26 -22.90
N PHE A 580 -19.73 22.60 -21.77
CA PHE A 580 -18.38 22.14 -21.39
C PHE A 580 -17.86 21.11 -22.39
N LEU A 581 -16.67 21.36 -22.95
CA LEU A 581 -15.85 20.33 -23.58
C LEU A 581 -14.94 19.65 -22.57
N ASN A 582 -14.35 20.46 -21.69
CA ASN A 582 -13.53 20.01 -20.57
C ASN A 582 -13.63 21.04 -19.43
N ALA A 583 -14.22 20.66 -18.29
CA ALA A 583 -14.34 21.53 -17.12
C ALA A 583 -13.10 21.53 -16.21
N ASN A 584 -12.07 20.74 -16.53
CA ASN A 584 -10.80 20.65 -15.84
C ASN A 584 -9.65 20.53 -16.85
N MET A 585 -9.55 21.53 -17.72
CA MET A 585 -8.59 21.58 -18.82
C MET A 585 -7.15 21.57 -18.29
N PRO A 586 -6.18 20.95 -18.99
CA PRO A 586 -4.77 21.07 -18.64
C PRO A 586 -4.28 22.52 -18.72
N ARG A 587 -3.14 22.78 -18.08
CA ARG A 587 -2.56 24.12 -18.00
C ARG A 587 -1.99 24.59 -19.34
N PRO A 588 -1.85 25.89 -19.60
CA PRO A 588 -1.22 26.41 -20.81
C PRO A 588 0.20 25.89 -21.06
N SER A 589 0.98 25.62 -19.99
CA SER A 589 2.32 25.03 -20.10
C SER A 589 2.33 23.55 -20.50
N ASP A 590 1.22 22.83 -20.33
CA ASP A 590 1.08 21.42 -20.68
C ASP A 590 0.88 21.26 -22.19
N GLN A 591 1.70 20.41 -22.82
CA GLN A 591 1.60 20.13 -24.25
C GLN A 591 0.23 19.54 -24.63
N LYS A 592 -0.42 18.80 -23.72
CA LYS A 592 -1.77 18.25 -23.91
C LYS A 592 -2.81 19.34 -24.19
N THR A 593 -2.61 20.56 -23.69
CA THR A 593 -3.49 21.70 -24.01
C THR A 593 -3.50 22.01 -25.50
N ARG A 594 -2.31 22.08 -26.14
CA ARG A 594 -2.21 22.31 -27.58
C ARG A 594 -2.81 21.16 -28.37
N GLU A 595 -2.55 19.92 -27.95
CA GLU A 595 -3.09 18.72 -28.60
C GLU A 595 -4.62 18.73 -28.61
N ILE A 596 -5.25 19.06 -27.48
CA ILE A 596 -6.71 19.17 -27.38
C ILE A 596 -7.24 20.29 -28.27
N LEU A 597 -6.63 21.48 -28.26
CA LEU A 597 -7.09 22.60 -29.07
C LEU A 597 -6.96 22.33 -30.58
N ASN A 598 -5.86 21.72 -31.02
CA ASN A 598 -5.58 21.45 -32.43
C ASN A 598 -6.49 20.40 -33.08
N VAL A 599 -7.18 19.57 -32.28
CA VAL A 599 -8.15 18.59 -32.80
C VAL A 599 -9.58 19.12 -32.82
N LEU A 600 -9.83 20.34 -32.34
CA LEU A 600 -11.18 20.91 -32.32
C LEU A 600 -11.64 21.28 -33.74
N PRO A 601 -12.83 20.84 -34.17
CA PRO A 601 -13.32 21.15 -35.51
C PRO A 601 -13.45 22.66 -35.75
N GLY A 602 -12.79 23.17 -36.79
CA GLY A 602 -12.83 24.57 -37.19
C GLY A 602 -12.03 25.51 -36.28
N LEU A 603 -11.23 24.96 -35.37
CA LEU A 603 -10.13 25.66 -34.73
C LEU A 603 -8.83 25.32 -35.42
#